data_AF-A0AAW1MDU7-F1
#
_entry.id   AF-A0AAW1MDU7-F1
#
_cell.length_a   1.000
_cell.length_b   1.000
_cell.length_c   1.000
_cell.angle_alpha   90.00
_cell.angle_beta   90.00
_cell.angle_gamma   90.00
#
_symmetry.space_group_name_H-M   'P 1'
#
loop_
_entity.id
_entity.type
_entity.pdbx_description
1 polymer ?
#
loop_
_entity_poly.entity_id
_entity_poly.type
_entity_poly.pdbx_seq_one_letter_code
_entity_poly.pdbx_strand_id
1 'polypeptide(L)'
;MEKVRNGFFAYHAELAEAYYYMHEKYTNNEMCCLQEIEAYFQYLRGYSVTRKRSPYKEIFKTGLLKIDEYGLKLRHYNLWYLKPICHIKGYNVGSVGLIECRMAFLLLIYGTFISMVFLLIERLIRYTQSKCK
;
A
#
# COMPACT_ATOMS: atom_id res chain seq x y z
N MET A 1 -12.48 -6.42 11.78
CA MET A 1 -11.67 -5.96 10.63
C MET A 1 -11.33 -7.06 9.62
N GLU A 2 -11.56 -8.36 9.89
CA GLU A 2 -11.19 -9.42 8.92
C GLU A 2 -11.86 -9.30 7.56
N LYS A 3 -13.12 -8.83 7.51
CA LYS A 3 -13.81 -8.52 6.25
C LYS A 3 -13.14 -7.40 5.44
N VAL A 4 -12.50 -6.45 6.11
CA VAL A 4 -11.71 -5.38 5.49
C VAL A 4 -10.35 -5.92 5.02
N ARG A 5 -9.77 -6.89 5.74
CA ARG A 5 -8.51 -7.55 5.35
C ARG A 5 -8.66 -8.41 4.09
N ASN A 6 -9.71 -9.22 4.04
CA ASN A 6 -9.88 -10.28 3.05
C ASN A 6 -10.91 -9.93 1.96
N GLY A 7 -11.55 -8.78 2.03
CA GLY A 7 -12.64 -8.42 1.12
C GLY A 7 -12.70 -6.93 0.81
N PHE A 8 -13.56 -6.56 -0.13
CA PHE A 8 -13.76 -5.18 -0.58
C PHE A 8 -14.77 -4.43 0.28
N PHE A 9 -14.49 -4.36 1.59
CA PHE A 9 -15.33 -3.66 2.55
C PHE A 9 -14.61 -2.42 3.08
N ALA A 10 -15.32 -1.30 3.12
CA ALA A 10 -14.92 -0.13 3.88
C ALA A 10 -15.51 -0.20 5.29
N TYR A 11 -14.78 0.30 6.28
CA TYR A 11 -15.25 0.42 7.66
C TYR A 11 -14.93 1.81 8.19
N HIS A 12 -15.90 2.42 8.84
CA HIS A 12 -15.73 3.71 9.51
C HIS A 12 -15.39 3.46 10.98
N ALA A 13 -14.24 3.97 11.42
CA ALA A 13 -13.73 3.80 12.76
C ALA A 13 -12.89 5.00 13.18
N GLU A 14 -12.66 5.13 14.49
CA GLU A 14 -11.60 5.99 14.98
C GLU A 14 -10.24 5.45 14.52
N LEU A 15 -9.42 6.32 13.91
CA LEU A 15 -8.14 5.94 13.32
C LEU A 15 -7.19 5.29 14.35
N ALA A 16 -7.14 5.86 15.55
CA ALA A 16 -6.28 5.41 16.63
C ALA A 16 -6.63 3.98 17.08
N GLU A 17 -7.91 3.71 17.35
CA GLU A 17 -8.35 2.38 17.75
C GLU A 17 -8.18 1.36 16.62
N ALA A 18 -8.49 1.76 15.37
CA ALA A 18 -8.31 0.90 14.20
C ALA A 18 -6.85 0.50 14.01
N TYR A 19 -5.91 1.45 14.10
CA TYR A 19 -4.49 1.15 13.97
C TYR A 19 -3.94 0.36 15.14
N TYR A 20 -4.39 0.61 16.36
CA TYR A 20 -4.02 -0.19 17.51
C TYR A 20 -4.37 -1.67 17.29
N TYR A 21 -5.61 -1.95 16.85
CA TYR A 21 -6.03 -3.32 16.50
C TYR A 21 -5.21 -3.90 15.34
N MET A 22 -4.90 -3.08 14.33
CA MET A 22 -4.13 -3.54 13.17
C MET A 22 -2.68 -3.88 13.55
N HIS A 23 -2.02 -3.10 14.40
CA HIS A 23 -0.67 -3.39 14.88
C HIS A 23 -0.58 -4.75 15.59
N GLU A 24 -1.63 -5.19 16.28
CA GLU A 24 -1.64 -6.50 16.95
C GLU A 24 -1.88 -7.68 16.00
N LYS A 25 -2.57 -7.48 14.86
CA LYS A 25 -3.05 -8.60 14.01
C LYS A 25 -2.59 -8.60 12.55
N TYR A 26 -2.07 -7.48 12.05
CA TYR A 26 -1.70 -7.28 10.66
C TYR A 26 -0.20 -7.15 10.56
N THR A 27 0.34 -7.56 9.42
CA THR A 27 1.74 -7.28 9.09
C THR A 27 1.91 -5.83 8.64
N ASN A 28 3.09 -5.26 8.84
CA ASN A 28 3.41 -3.90 8.38
C ASN A 28 3.10 -3.70 6.88
N ASN A 29 3.31 -4.74 6.07
CA ASN A 29 3.04 -4.70 4.63
C ASN A 29 1.53 -4.59 4.34
N GLU A 30 0.69 -5.36 5.03
CA GLU A 30 -0.77 -5.29 4.88
C GLU A 30 -1.29 -3.91 5.30
N MET A 31 -0.77 -3.38 6.41
CA MET A 31 -1.12 -2.02 6.86
C MET A 31 -0.73 -0.97 5.83
N CYS A 32 0.44 -1.12 5.18
CA CYS A 32 0.89 -0.24 4.11
C CYS A 32 -0.06 -0.20 2.90
N CYS A 33 -0.70 -1.32 2.57
CA CYS A 33 -1.68 -1.43 1.49
C CYS A 33 -3.05 -0.84 1.81
N LEU A 34 -3.36 -0.56 3.09
CA LEU A 34 -4.65 0.04 3.46
C LEU A 34 -4.72 1.50 2.99
N GLN A 35 -5.86 1.86 2.41
CA GLN A 35 -6.19 3.22 2.01
C GLN A 35 -7.15 3.83 3.03
N GLU A 36 -6.82 5.03 3.48
CA GLU A 36 -7.65 5.82 4.38
C GLU A 36 -8.43 6.85 3.58
N ILE A 37 -9.68 7.08 3.96
CA ILE A 37 -10.50 8.14 3.39
C ILE A 37 -10.87 9.06 4.55
N GLU A 38 -10.31 10.27 4.54
CA GLU A 38 -10.56 11.28 5.57
C GLU A 38 -11.96 11.88 5.35
N ALA A 39 -12.98 11.21 5.88
CA ALA A 39 -14.36 11.56 5.58
C ALA A 39 -14.97 12.61 6.52
N TYR A 40 -14.58 12.68 7.80
CA TYR A 40 -15.41 13.44 8.76
C TYR A 40 -14.75 14.16 9.94
N PHE A 41 -13.55 13.81 10.43
CA PHE A 41 -12.97 14.53 11.59
C PHE A 41 -11.45 14.36 11.69
N GLN A 42 -10.68 15.43 11.47
CA GLN A 42 -9.21 15.42 11.66
C GLN A 42 -8.78 15.76 13.09
N TYR A 43 -9.72 16.11 13.99
CA TYR A 43 -9.39 16.71 15.29
C TYR A 43 -9.88 15.88 16.48
N LEU A 44 -9.34 14.68 16.64
CA LEU A 44 -9.50 13.90 17.87
C LEU A 44 -8.52 14.41 18.95
N ARG A 45 -8.77 15.62 19.48
CA ARG A 45 -8.19 16.00 20.76
C ARG A 45 -9.00 15.29 21.86
N GLY A 46 -8.46 14.19 22.38
CA GLY A 46 -9.00 13.56 23.59
C GLY A 46 -9.00 14.56 24.75
N TYR A 47 -10.16 14.71 25.42
CA TYR A 47 -10.31 15.57 26.59
C TYR A 47 -10.39 14.71 27.85
N SER A 48 -9.62 15.08 28.87
CA SER A 48 -9.77 14.51 30.20
C SER A 48 -10.95 15.17 30.93
N VAL A 49 -11.90 14.37 31.37
CA VAL A 49 -13.03 14.86 32.16
C VAL A 49 -12.72 14.77 33.65
N THR A 50 -13.17 15.77 34.42
CA THR A 50 -13.07 15.76 35.89
C THR A 50 -14.39 16.22 36.49
N ARG A 51 -14.67 15.82 37.74
CA ARG A 51 -15.88 16.26 38.45
C ARG A 51 -15.88 17.78 38.61
N LYS A 52 -17.06 18.38 38.48
CA LYS A 52 -17.26 19.80 38.78
C LYS A 52 -16.79 20.08 40.22
N ARG A 53 -15.99 21.14 40.39
CA ARG A 53 -15.38 21.57 41.67
C ARG A 53 -14.42 20.53 42.31
N SER A 54 -13.83 19.64 41.52
CA SER A 54 -12.76 18.77 42.01
C SER A 54 -11.51 19.57 42.40
N PRO A 55 -10.90 19.32 43.58
CA PRO A 55 -9.64 19.97 43.97
C PRO A 55 -8.47 19.57 43.05
N TYR A 56 -8.58 18.45 42.34
CA TYR A 56 -7.54 17.96 41.43
C TYR A 56 -7.58 18.59 40.03
N LYS A 57 -8.57 19.44 39.73
CA LYS A 57 -8.77 20.00 38.39
C LYS A 57 -7.52 20.71 37.86
N GLU A 58 -6.92 21.59 38.65
CA GLU A 58 -5.73 22.34 38.23
C GLU A 58 -4.49 21.44 38.15
N ILE A 59 -4.38 20.43 39.01
CA ILE A 59 -3.28 19.45 38.97
C ILE A 59 -3.32 18.68 37.64
N PHE A 60 -4.49 18.14 37.27
CA PHE A 60 -4.66 17.44 36.00
C PHE A 60 -4.45 18.36 34.81
N LYS A 61 -4.99 19.58 34.85
CA LYS A 61 -4.84 20.56 33.76
C LYS A 61 -3.38 20.89 33.51
N THR A 62 -2.65 21.30 34.54
CA THR A 62 -1.23 21.67 34.42
C THR A 62 -0.38 20.46 34.05
N GLY A 63 -0.66 19.28 34.61
CA GLY A 63 0.05 18.04 34.27
C GLY A 63 -0.12 17.65 32.80
N LEU A 64 -1.34 17.71 32.28
CA LEU A 64 -1.63 17.36 30.88
C LEU A 64 -1.06 18.39 29.90
N LEU A 65 -1.12 19.68 30.22
CA LEU A 65 -0.47 20.73 29.42
C LEU A 65 1.03 20.49 29.35
N LYS A 66 1.67 20.14 30.47
CA LYS A 66 3.10 19.86 30.52
C LYS A 66 3.48 18.65 29.66
N ILE A 67 2.66 17.59 29.66
CA ILE A 67 2.86 16.41 28.79
C ILE A 67 2.80 16.79 27.31
N ASP A 68 1.90 17.71 26.95
CA ASP A 68 1.74 18.21 25.58
C ASP A 68 2.93 19.09 25.18
N GLU A 69 3.37 19.99 26.06
CA GLU A 69 4.54 20.86 25.86
C GLU A 69 5.84 20.06 25.66
N TYR A 70 6.02 18.96 26.40
CA TYR A 70 7.16 18.05 26.20
C TYR A 70 7.04 17.20 24.92
N GLY A 71 5.91 17.24 24.21
CA GLY A 71 5.67 16.42 23.02
C GLY A 71 5.52 14.93 23.32
N LEU A 72 5.38 14.52 24.59
CA LEU A 72 5.21 13.12 24.99
C LEU A 72 3.94 12.53 24.40
N LYS A 73 2.87 13.33 24.34
CA LYS A 73 1.61 12.94 23.70
C LYS A 73 1.81 12.63 22.21
N LEU A 74 2.49 13.50 21.48
CA LEU A 74 2.77 13.32 20.05
C LEU A 74 3.67 12.11 19.79
N ARG A 75 4.70 11.92 20.62
CA ARG A 75 5.57 10.75 20.53
C ARG A 75 4.81 9.45 20.73
N HIS A 76 3.95 9.39 21.75
CA HIS A 76 3.13 8.21 22.01
C HIS A 76 2.16 7.95 20.85
N TYR A 77 1.56 9.01 20.32
CA TYR A 77 0.67 8.92 19.16
C TYR A 77 1.36 8.36 17.92
N ASN A 78 2.54 8.87 17.60
CA ASN A 78 3.31 8.41 16.44
C ASN A 78 3.77 6.95 16.55
N LEU A 79 3.93 6.44 17.77
CA LEU A 79 4.44 5.09 18.01
C LEU A 79 3.34 4.02 17.96
N TRP A 80 2.12 4.34 18.41
CA TRP A 80 1.04 3.36 18.57
C TRP A 80 -0.15 3.55 17.64
N TYR A 81 -0.41 4.79 17.21
CA TYR A 81 -1.66 5.15 16.52
C TYR A 81 -1.45 5.64 15.09
N LEU A 82 -0.19 5.75 14.65
CA LEU A 82 0.13 6.10 13.27
C LEU A 82 0.48 4.86 12.46
N LYS A 83 0.20 4.94 11.16
CA LYS A 83 0.67 3.98 10.17
C LYS A 83 2.20 3.92 10.18
N PRO A 84 2.82 2.74 10.13
CA PRO A 84 4.28 2.63 10.04
C PRO A 84 4.81 3.34 8.79
N ILE A 85 6.08 3.76 8.84
CA ILE A 85 6.74 4.41 7.70
C ILE A 85 6.87 3.38 6.57
N CYS A 86 5.99 3.49 5.57
CA CYS A 86 6.04 2.67 4.38
C CYS A 86 7.06 3.28 3.41
N HIS A 87 8.23 2.65 3.28
CA HIS A 87 9.24 3.03 2.28
C HIS A 87 8.71 2.91 0.85
N ILE A 88 7.71 2.05 0.65
CA ILE A 88 7.00 1.86 -0.61
C ILE A 88 5.58 2.42 -0.41
N LYS A 89 5.36 3.68 -0.79
CA LYS A 89 4.03 4.30 -0.72
C LYS A 89 3.11 3.64 -1.74
N GLY A 90 2.17 2.81 -1.27
CA GLY A 90 0.87 2.56 -1.90
C GLY A 90 0.85 1.80 -3.23
N TYR A 91 2.00 1.55 -3.85
CA TYR A 91 2.12 0.67 -4.99
C TYR A 91 3.26 -0.27 -4.66
N ASN A 92 2.93 -1.51 -4.33
CA ASN A 92 3.73 -2.58 -4.87
C ASN A 92 3.70 -2.31 -6.38
N VAL A 93 4.71 -1.58 -6.90
CA VAL A 93 5.28 -1.83 -8.21
C VAL A 93 5.54 -3.32 -8.17
N GLY A 94 4.50 -4.09 -8.46
CA GLY A 94 4.64 -5.50 -8.71
C GLY A 94 5.68 -5.50 -9.80
N SER A 95 6.87 -6.01 -9.46
CA SER A 95 7.87 -6.29 -10.45
C SER A 95 7.11 -6.99 -11.56
N VAL A 96 7.00 -6.34 -12.72
CA VAL A 96 6.09 -6.81 -13.77
C VAL A 96 6.59 -8.20 -14.11
N GLY A 97 5.83 -9.19 -13.66
CA GLY A 97 6.25 -10.57 -13.76
C GLY A 97 6.34 -10.92 -15.24
N LEU A 98 7.26 -11.80 -15.60
CA LEU A 98 7.32 -12.34 -16.97
C LEU A 98 5.97 -12.93 -17.43
N ILE A 99 5.11 -13.30 -16.47
CA ILE A 99 3.74 -13.77 -16.71
C ILE A 99 2.84 -12.68 -17.32
N GLU A 100 2.97 -11.43 -16.87
CA GLU A 100 2.17 -10.28 -17.35
C GLU A 100 2.59 -9.89 -18.78
N CYS A 101 3.88 -10.07 -19.11
CA CYS A 101 4.44 -9.80 -20.43
C CYS A 101 4.27 -10.96 -21.43
N ARG A 102 3.48 -12.00 -21.11
CA ARG A 102 3.34 -13.21 -21.93
C ARG A 102 2.97 -12.93 -23.38
N MET A 103 2.08 -11.96 -23.63
CA MET A 103 1.64 -11.64 -24.99
C MET A 103 2.77 -11.04 -25.84
N ALA A 104 3.63 -10.19 -25.24
CA ALA A 104 4.77 -9.61 -25.93
C ALA A 104 5.80 -10.68 -26.33
N PHE A 105 6.08 -11.64 -25.44
CA PHE A 105 6.97 -12.76 -25.74
C PHE A 105 6.42 -13.68 -26.84
N LEU A 106 5.10 -13.97 -26.82
CA LEU A 106 4.48 -14.76 -27.88
C LEU A 106 4.59 -14.07 -29.25
N LEU A 107 4.32 -12.76 -29.32
CA LEU A 107 4.45 -12.00 -30.55
C LEU A 107 5.89 -12.02 -31.10
N LEU A 108 6.90 -11.89 -30.24
CA LEU A 108 8.31 -11.99 -30.65
C LEU A 108 8.65 -13.37 -31.22
N ILE A 109 8.19 -14.45 -30.57
CA ILE A 109 8.45 -15.82 -31.04
C ILE A 109 7.77 -16.08 -32.39
N TYR A 110 6.50 -15.71 -32.54
CA TYR A 110 5.80 -15.92 -33.81
C TYR A 110 6.37 -15.05 -34.93
N GLY A 111 6.69 -13.78 -34.65
CA GLY A 111 7.28 -12.88 -35.64
C GLY A 111 8.64 -13.35 -36.15
N THR A 112 9.51 -13.80 -35.25
CA THR A 112 10.83 -14.35 -35.61
C THR A 112 10.71 -15.66 -36.40
N PHE A 113 9.79 -16.54 -36.02
CA PHE A 113 9.52 -17.78 -36.74
C PHE A 113 9.04 -17.52 -38.17
N ILE A 114 8.06 -16.63 -38.35
CA ILE A 114 7.52 -16.26 -39.67
C ILE A 114 8.63 -15.67 -40.55
N SER A 115 9.46 -14.78 -40.00
CA SER A 115 10.58 -14.17 -40.74
C SER A 115 11.59 -15.23 -41.21
N MET A 116 11.94 -16.20 -40.35
CA MET A 116 12.83 -17.32 -40.72
C MET A 116 12.23 -18.18 -41.84
N VAL A 117 10.93 -18.45 -41.81
CA VAL A 117 10.24 -19.21 -42.87
C VAL A 117 10.30 -18.48 -44.20
N PHE A 118 10.02 -17.17 -44.23
CA PHE A 118 10.13 -16.37 -45.46
C PHE A 118 11.55 -16.38 -46.02
N LEU A 119 12.58 -16.24 -45.18
CA LEU A 119 13.98 -16.30 -45.60
C LEU A 119 14.34 -17.66 -46.24
N LEU A 120 13.87 -18.76 -45.67
CA LEU A 120 14.10 -20.11 -46.21
C LEU A 120 13.39 -20.29 -47.56
N ILE A 121 12.14 -19.84 -47.69
CA ILE A 121 11.41 -19.88 -48.96
C ILE A 121 12.15 -19.08 -50.03
N GLU A 122 12.58 -17.86 -49.70
CA GLU A 122 13.31 -17.01 -50.63
C GLU A 122 14.64 -17.66 -51.08
N ARG A 123 15.35 -18.31 -50.14
CA ARG A 123 16.59 -19.03 -50.44
C ARG A 123 16.34 -20.26 -51.31
N LEU A 124 15.25 -21.00 -51.09
CA LEU A 124 14.87 -22.13 -51.93
C LEU A 124 14.51 -21.69 -53.35
N ILE A 125 13.73 -20.62 -53.50
CA ILE A 125 13.37 -20.06 -54.82
C ILE A 125 14.63 -19.60 -55.57
N ARG A 126 15.54 -18.87 -54.89
CA ARG A 126 16.81 -18.48 -55.51
C ARG A 126 17.66 -19.67 -55.92
N TYR A 127 17.70 -20.72 -55.09
CA TYR A 127 18.45 -21.93 -55.38
C TYR A 127 17.88 -22.72 -56.58
N THR A 128 16.55 -22.83 -56.71
CA THR A 128 15.94 -23.47 -57.89
C THR A 128 16.11 -22.64 -59.15
N GLN A 129 16.02 -21.31 -59.07
CA GLN A 129 16.29 -20.43 -60.21
C GLN A 129 17.76 -20.49 -60.67
N SER A 130 18.73 -20.57 -59.74
CA SER A 130 20.15 -20.69 -60.10
C SER A 130 20.50 -22.04 -60.71
N LYS A 131 19.73 -23.09 -60.41
CA LYS A 131 19.94 -24.45 -60.95
C LYS A 131 19.27 -24.65 -62.32
N CYS A 132 18.37 -23.74 -62.71
CA CYS A 132 17.60 -23.79 -63.95
C CYS A 132 18.14 -22.85 -65.04
N LYS A 133 19.30 -22.22 -64.80
CA LYS A 133 20.07 -21.42 -65.74
C LYS A 133 21.40 -22.14 -66.02
#